data_AF-A0A2T2UH67-F1
#
_entry.id   AF-A0A2T2UH67-F1
#
_cell.length_a   1.000
_cell.length_b   1.000
_cell.length_c   1.000
_cell.angle_alpha   90.00
_cell.angle_beta   90.00
_cell.angle_gamma   90.00
#
_symmetry.space_group_name_H-M   'P 1'
#
loop_
_entity.id
_entity.type
_entity.pdbx_description
1 polymer ?
#
loop_
_entity_poly.entity_id
_entity_poly.type
_entity_poly.pdbx_seq_one_letter_code
_entity_poly.pdbx_strand_id
1 'polypeptide(L)'
;MATETQTASPQGVREQTATEVPHHPPSHLKSYFVSSEQQFDAAKLGMWIFLITEILLFSGMFVAYTVYRAQHAHAFAEASHTLNWVMGGGNTLVLLASSLTVALSIHYAQKNQQRKAAWSLVVTTGLALVFMVVKYFEWTAKFEHGVFPGEAFNPHGSHYEHLNALPYARQFFSIYYVMTGIHALHVLIGVGLIA
;
A
#
# COMPACT_ATOMS: atom_id res chain seq x y z
N MET A 1 -76.29 -61.32 13.25
CA MET A 1 -76.02 -61.01 11.83
C MET A 1 -75.33 -59.67 11.82
N ALA A 2 -74.04 -59.67 11.50
CA ALA A 2 -73.13 -58.54 11.61
C ALA A 2 -73.33 -57.55 10.45
N THR A 3 -73.14 -56.26 10.71
CA THR A 3 -72.69 -55.31 9.70
C THR A 3 -71.69 -54.37 10.35
N GLU A 4 -70.43 -54.49 9.93
CA GLU A 4 -69.31 -53.64 10.32
C GLU A 4 -69.51 -52.24 9.71
N THR A 5 -69.33 -51.19 10.53
CA THR A 5 -69.18 -49.82 10.02
C THR A 5 -67.70 -49.46 10.07
N GLN A 6 -67.07 -49.58 8.90
CA GLN A 6 -65.68 -49.22 8.63
C GLN A 6 -65.50 -47.69 8.75
N THR A 7 -64.60 -47.26 9.64
CA THR A 7 -64.22 -45.86 9.81
C THR A 7 -63.32 -45.43 8.64
N ALA A 8 -63.81 -44.50 7.81
CA ALA A 8 -63.02 -43.85 6.79
C ALA A 8 -62.18 -42.73 7.42
N SER A 9 -60.85 -42.85 7.34
CA SER A 9 -59.90 -41.79 7.66
C SER A 9 -59.63 -40.95 6.40
N PRO A 10 -59.80 -39.63 6.40
CA PRO A 10 -59.30 -38.79 5.33
C PRO A 10 -58.04 -38.02 5.76
N GLN A 11 -56.95 -38.41 5.11
CA GLN A 11 -55.96 -37.52 4.51
C GLN A 11 -54.87 -36.98 5.43
N GLY A 12 -53.68 -37.53 5.20
CA GLY A 12 -52.45 -37.10 5.82
C GLY A 12 -52.12 -35.67 5.48
N VAL A 13 -51.78 -34.93 6.53
CA VAL A 13 -50.94 -33.74 6.44
C VAL A 13 -49.63 -34.20 5.78
N ARG A 14 -49.47 -33.85 4.50
CA ARG A 14 -48.22 -34.04 3.78
C ARG A 14 -47.21 -33.11 4.44
N GLU A 15 -46.48 -33.66 5.41
CA GLU A 15 -45.27 -33.06 5.94
C GLU A 15 -44.35 -32.86 4.73
N GLN A 16 -44.38 -31.64 4.18
CA GLN A 16 -43.37 -31.18 3.26
C GLN A 16 -42.08 -31.12 4.08
N THR A 17 -41.40 -32.26 4.15
CA THR A 17 -39.98 -32.32 4.41
C THR A 17 -39.37 -31.45 3.33
N ALA A 18 -39.16 -30.18 3.67
CA ALA A 18 -38.25 -29.33 2.94
C ALA A 18 -36.96 -30.14 2.86
N THR A 19 -36.65 -30.65 1.68
CA THR A 19 -35.32 -31.13 1.36
C THR A 19 -34.39 -30.02 1.77
N GLU A 20 -33.73 -30.18 2.92
CA GLU A 20 -32.65 -29.33 3.38
C GLU A 20 -31.52 -29.57 2.38
N VAL A 21 -31.59 -28.85 1.26
CA VAL A 21 -30.51 -28.79 0.28
C VAL A 21 -29.32 -28.27 1.10
N PRO A 22 -28.23 -29.04 1.23
CA PRO A 22 -27.06 -28.55 1.93
C PRO A 22 -26.55 -27.35 1.13
N HIS A 23 -26.90 -26.14 1.58
CA HIS A 23 -26.35 -24.92 1.04
C HIS A 23 -24.89 -24.87 1.48
N HIS A 24 -24.02 -25.58 0.76
CA HIS A 24 -22.61 -25.32 0.86
C HIS A 24 -22.42 -23.87 0.43
N PRO A 25 -21.97 -22.98 1.34
CA PRO A 25 -21.63 -21.64 0.95
C PRO A 25 -20.62 -21.71 -0.20
N PRO A 26 -20.70 -20.82 -1.19
CA PRO A 26 -19.78 -20.86 -2.33
C PRO A 26 -18.34 -20.75 -1.80
N SER A 27 -17.38 -21.42 -2.44
CA SER A 27 -16.03 -21.63 -1.90
C SER A 27 -15.25 -20.36 -1.57
N HIS A 28 -15.66 -19.21 -2.10
CA HIS A 28 -15.08 -17.89 -1.81
C HIS A 28 -15.67 -17.20 -0.58
N LEU A 29 -16.82 -17.66 -0.07
CA LEU A 29 -17.50 -17.09 1.09
C LEU A 29 -16.89 -17.67 2.37
N LYS A 30 -16.33 -16.81 3.22
CA LYS A 30 -15.82 -17.24 4.53
C LYS A 30 -16.98 -17.53 5.48
N SER A 31 -16.82 -18.51 6.37
CA SER A 31 -17.88 -19.03 7.25
C SER A 31 -18.47 -18.01 8.23
N TYR A 32 -17.76 -16.91 8.49
CA TYR A 32 -18.20 -15.81 9.35
C TYR A 32 -18.92 -14.68 8.61
N PHE A 33 -19.07 -14.76 7.28
CA PHE A 33 -19.88 -13.83 6.50
C PHE A 33 -21.23 -14.46 6.11
N VAL A 34 -22.29 -13.67 6.22
CA VAL A 34 -23.65 -14.09 5.87
C VAL A 34 -23.86 -14.04 4.35
N SER A 35 -23.19 -13.13 3.64
CA SER A 35 -23.30 -12.99 2.19
C SER A 35 -21.99 -12.52 1.53
N SER A 36 -21.86 -12.76 0.22
CA SER A 36 -20.71 -12.27 -0.56
C SER A 36 -20.64 -10.75 -0.64
N GLU A 37 -21.80 -10.08 -0.62
CA GLU A 37 -21.90 -8.62 -0.57
C GLU A 37 -21.36 -8.07 0.75
N GLN A 38 -21.74 -8.67 1.89
CA GLN A 38 -21.21 -8.31 3.19
C GLN A 38 -19.69 -8.51 3.27
N GLN A 39 -19.18 -9.62 2.73
CA GLN A 39 -17.73 -9.87 2.67
C GLN A 39 -16.99 -8.79 1.87
N PHE A 40 -17.54 -8.38 0.73
CA PHE A 40 -16.96 -7.34 -0.11
C PHE A 40 -17.00 -5.95 0.54
N ASP A 41 -18.11 -5.60 1.18
CA ASP A 41 -18.25 -4.34 1.90
C ASP A 41 -17.33 -4.25 3.11
N ALA A 42 -17.20 -5.34 3.87
CA ALA A 42 -16.24 -5.44 4.97
C ALA A 42 -14.79 -5.29 4.48
N ALA A 43 -14.44 -5.92 3.35
CA ALA A 43 -13.10 -5.79 2.77
C ALA A 43 -12.81 -4.36 2.30
N LYS A 44 -13.77 -3.69 1.65
CA LYS A 44 -13.64 -2.27 1.25
C LYS A 44 -13.48 -1.35 2.46
N LEU A 45 -14.29 -1.55 3.50
CA LEU A 45 -14.20 -0.76 4.73
C LEU A 45 -12.85 -0.98 5.42
N GLY A 46 -12.39 -2.23 5.50
CA GLY A 46 -11.06 -2.57 6.02
C GLY A 46 -9.95 -1.87 5.24
N MET A 47 -10.04 -1.85 3.91
CA MET A 47 -9.08 -1.13 3.06
C MET A 47 -9.08 0.38 3.35
N TRP A 48 -10.24 1.01 3.49
CA TRP A 48 -10.34 2.42 3.85
C TRP A 48 -9.74 2.75 5.20
N ILE A 49 -10.00 1.94 6.23
CA ILE A 49 -9.42 2.13 7.56
C ILE A 49 -7.90 2.00 7.49
N PHE A 50 -7.39 0.97 6.81
CA PHE A 50 -5.96 0.78 6.60
C PHE A 50 -5.31 1.99 5.89
N LEU A 51 -5.94 2.52 4.82
CA LEU A 51 -5.42 3.71 4.14
C LEU A 51 -5.38 4.94 5.05
N ILE A 52 -6.39 5.10 5.92
CA ILE A 52 -6.40 6.19 6.91
C ILE A 52 -5.25 6.03 7.91
N THR A 53 -4.98 4.82 8.39
CA THR A 53 -3.85 4.60 9.31
C THR A 53 -2.51 4.91 8.66
N GLU A 54 -2.34 4.60 7.37
CA GLU A 54 -1.13 4.97 6.62
C GLU A 54 -1.01 6.48 6.43
N ILE A 55 -2.11 7.17 6.12
CA ILE A 55 -2.13 8.64 6.07
C ILE A 55 -1.69 9.23 7.41
N LEU A 56 -2.17 8.69 8.54
CA LEU A 56 -1.79 9.16 9.87
C LEU A 56 -0.31 8.90 10.18
N LEU A 57 0.22 7.72 9.81
CA LEU A 57 1.64 7.38 9.95
C LEU A 57 2.53 8.39 9.23
N PHE A 58 2.29 8.64 7.94
CA PHE A 58 3.06 9.61 7.16
C PHE A 58 2.84 11.04 7.63
N SER A 59 1.61 11.40 8.03
CA SER A 59 1.30 12.73 8.57
C SER A 59 2.11 13.03 9.82
N GLY A 60 2.24 12.08 10.76
CA GLY A 60 3.08 12.26 11.94
C GLY A 60 4.55 12.52 11.60
N MET A 61 5.10 11.81 10.61
CA MET A 61 6.46 12.05 10.12
C MET A 61 6.61 13.41 9.41
N PHE A 62 5.61 13.85 8.64
CA PHE A 62 5.62 15.19 8.02
C PHE A 62 5.51 16.31 9.05
N VAL A 63 4.73 16.13 10.12
CA VAL A 63 4.68 17.06 11.25
C VAL A 63 6.05 17.14 11.92
N ALA A 64 6.69 16.01 12.21
CA ALA A 64 8.04 15.98 12.76
C ALA A 64 9.04 16.72 11.85
N TYR A 65 9.04 16.44 10.55
CA TYR A 65 9.87 17.16 9.57
C TYR A 65 9.61 18.67 9.60
N THR A 66 8.34 19.09 9.63
CA THR A 66 7.96 20.51 9.60
C THR A 66 8.40 21.23 10.86
N VAL A 67 8.23 20.63 12.04
CA VAL A 67 8.66 21.18 13.32
C VAL A 67 10.18 21.35 13.34
N TYR A 68 10.95 20.33 12.96
CA TYR A 68 12.40 20.41 12.89
C TYR A 68 12.88 21.44 11.85
N ARG A 69 12.22 21.51 10.69
CA ARG A 69 12.52 22.52 9.66
C ARG A 69 12.26 23.93 10.14
N ALA A 70 11.20 24.16 10.92
CA ALA A 70 10.89 25.48 11.48
C ALA A 70 11.89 25.88 12.57
N GLN A 71 12.33 24.95 13.42
CA GLN A 71 13.28 25.22 14.51
C GLN A 71 14.73 25.36 14.02
N HIS A 72 15.09 24.66 12.94
CA HIS A 72 16.47 24.59 12.42
C HIS A 72 16.54 24.93 10.92
N ALA A 73 15.90 26.03 10.53
CA ALA A 73 15.70 26.42 9.13
C ALA A 73 17.00 26.49 8.32
N HIS A 74 18.08 27.03 8.89
CA HIS A 74 19.38 27.13 8.22
C HIS A 74 19.98 25.75 7.91
N ALA A 75 20.09 24.88 8.92
CA ALA A 75 20.65 23.53 8.74
C ALA A 75 19.80 22.68 7.78
N PHE A 76 18.46 22.80 7.85
CA PHE A 76 17.54 22.08 6.96
C PHE A 76 17.56 22.62 5.52
N ALA A 77 17.80 23.91 5.31
CA ALA A 77 17.96 24.50 3.99
C ALA A 77 19.23 23.96 3.32
N GLU A 78 20.38 24.10 3.98
CA GLU A 78 21.68 23.62 3.47
C GLU A 78 21.64 22.10 3.18
N ALA A 79 21.13 21.30 4.13
CA ALA A 79 20.99 19.86 3.93
C ALA A 79 20.07 19.53 2.74
N SER A 80 19.00 20.29 2.52
CA SER A 80 18.10 20.09 1.36
C SER A 80 18.73 20.45 0.02
N HIS A 81 19.68 21.40 -0.02
CA HIS A 81 20.41 21.75 -1.24
C HIS A 81 21.36 20.64 -1.71
N THR A 82 21.76 19.73 -0.82
CA THR A 82 22.58 18.57 -1.16
C THR A 82 21.79 17.39 -1.77
N LEU A 83 20.47 17.54 -1.94
CA LEU A 83 19.64 16.58 -2.64
C LEU A 83 19.63 16.84 -4.15
N ASN A 84 19.75 15.76 -4.92
CA ASN A 84 19.68 15.84 -6.38
C ASN A 84 18.22 15.92 -6.83
N TRP A 85 17.74 17.13 -7.12
CA TRP A 85 16.36 17.36 -7.55
C TRP A 85 16.03 16.67 -8.88
N VAL A 86 17.01 16.47 -9.77
CA VAL A 86 16.79 15.83 -11.09
C VAL A 86 16.47 14.36 -10.92
N MET A 87 17.24 13.65 -10.09
CA MET A 87 16.96 12.25 -9.73
C MET A 87 15.64 12.13 -8.96
N GLY A 88 15.36 13.06 -8.04
CA GLY A 88 14.09 13.12 -7.31
C GLY A 88 12.89 13.35 -8.24
N GLY A 89 12.96 14.34 -9.13
CA GLY A 89 11.91 14.69 -10.08
C GLY A 89 11.67 13.59 -11.12
N GLY A 90 12.74 12.97 -11.63
CA GLY A 90 12.65 11.81 -12.50
C GLY A 90 11.90 10.65 -11.85
N ASN A 91 12.22 10.34 -10.58
CA ASN A 91 11.51 9.32 -9.81
C ASN A 91 10.03 9.66 -9.59
N THR A 92 9.70 10.92 -9.34
CA THR A 92 8.30 11.36 -9.24
C THR A 92 7.55 11.13 -10.55
N LEU A 93 8.17 11.43 -11.70
CA LEU A 93 7.55 11.18 -13.00
C LEU A 93 7.30 9.69 -13.24
N VAL A 94 8.23 8.83 -12.85
CA VAL A 94 8.07 7.36 -12.91
C VAL A 94 6.88 6.91 -12.05
N LEU A 95 6.74 7.44 -10.83
CA LEU A 95 5.61 7.11 -9.94
C LEU A 95 4.26 7.64 -10.46
N LEU A 96 4.24 8.81 -11.09
CA LEU A 96 3.04 9.35 -11.73
C LEU A 96 2.61 8.48 -12.93
N ALA A 97 3.57 8.08 -13.76
CA ALA A 97 3.32 7.14 -14.85
C ALA A 97 2.81 5.79 -14.32
N SER A 98 3.39 5.29 -13.23
CA SER A 98 2.94 4.07 -12.55
C SER A 98 1.51 4.18 -12.00
N SER A 99 1.14 5.34 -11.42
CA SER A 99 -0.22 5.59 -10.96
C SER A 99 -1.22 5.58 -12.12
N LEU A 100 -0.84 6.16 -13.27
CA LEU A 100 -1.64 6.14 -14.48
C LEU A 100 -1.86 4.71 -15.00
N THR A 101 -0.83 3.86 -14.99
CA THR A 101 -0.96 2.47 -15.45
C THR A 101 -1.88 1.64 -14.56
N VAL A 102 -1.88 1.86 -13.25
CA VAL A 102 -2.87 1.24 -12.33
C VAL A 102 -4.29 1.71 -12.64
N ALA A 103 -4.50 3.01 -12.84
CA ALA A 103 -5.81 3.55 -13.21
C ALA A 103 -6.34 2.96 -14.54
N LEU A 104 -5.45 2.82 -15.54
CA LEU A 104 -5.76 2.15 -16.80
C LEU A 104 -6.08 0.67 -16.61
N SER A 105 -5.39 -0.02 -15.69
CA SER A 105 -5.69 -1.41 -15.36
C SER A 105 -7.13 -1.57 -14.85
N ILE A 106 -7.55 -0.72 -13.91
CA ILE A 106 -8.91 -0.71 -13.37
C ILE A 106 -9.93 -0.43 -14.48
N HIS A 107 -9.66 0.54 -15.36
CA HIS A 107 -10.53 0.85 -16.51
C HIS A 107 -10.67 -0.33 -17.48
N TYR A 108 -9.57 -1.04 -17.78
CA TYR A 108 -9.62 -2.23 -18.63
C TYR A 108 -10.33 -3.39 -17.94
N ALA A 109 -10.18 -3.56 -16.63
CA ALA A 109 -10.90 -4.55 -15.85
C ALA A 109 -12.43 -4.30 -15.89
N GLN A 110 -12.86 -3.05 -15.74
CA GLN A 110 -14.28 -2.65 -15.85
C GLN A 110 -14.85 -2.91 -17.25
N LYS A 111 -14.04 -2.80 -18.30
CA LYS A 111 -14.42 -3.12 -19.70
C LYS A 111 -14.27 -4.61 -20.04
N ASN A 112 -14.03 -5.47 -19.06
CA ASN A 112 -13.79 -6.90 -19.21
C ASN A 112 -12.61 -7.25 -20.15
N GLN A 113 -11.63 -6.35 -20.28
CA GLN A 113 -10.41 -6.54 -21.10
C GLN A 113 -9.27 -7.06 -20.23
N GLN A 114 -9.42 -8.28 -19.71
CA GLN A 114 -8.53 -8.90 -18.72
C GLN A 114 -7.05 -8.90 -19.13
N ARG A 115 -6.76 -9.21 -20.41
CA ARG A 115 -5.38 -9.22 -20.92
C ARG A 115 -4.72 -7.84 -20.86
N LYS A 116 -5.46 -6.76 -21.15
CA LYS A 116 -4.91 -5.39 -21.07
C LYS A 116 -4.76 -4.93 -19.63
N ALA A 117 -5.70 -5.30 -18.75
CA ALA A 117 -5.59 -5.03 -17.33
C ALA A 117 -4.33 -5.68 -16.73
N ALA A 118 -4.10 -6.97 -17.02
CA ALA A 118 -2.90 -7.68 -16.59
C ALA A 118 -1.61 -7.04 -17.12
N TRP A 119 -1.56 -6.67 -18.41
CA TRP A 119 -0.41 -5.97 -18.97
C TRP A 119 -0.13 -4.62 -18.29
N SER A 120 -1.16 -3.84 -17.98
CA SER A 120 -1.00 -2.58 -17.24
C SER A 120 -0.42 -2.79 -15.83
N LEU A 121 -0.76 -3.89 -15.16
CA LEU A 121 -0.17 -4.24 -13.87
C LEU A 121 1.30 -4.65 -14.00
N VAL A 122 1.66 -5.43 -15.03
CA VAL A 122 3.07 -5.77 -15.31
C VAL A 122 3.91 -4.51 -15.56
N VAL A 123 3.39 -3.57 -16.36
CA VAL A 123 4.06 -2.29 -16.61
C VAL A 123 4.23 -1.51 -15.31
N THR A 124 3.20 -1.47 -14.47
CA THR A 124 3.26 -0.83 -13.13
C THR A 124 4.38 -1.43 -12.28
N THR A 125 4.46 -2.76 -12.22
CA THR A 125 5.52 -3.47 -11.48
C THR A 125 6.90 -3.10 -12.04
N GLY A 126 7.07 -3.06 -13.36
CA GLY A 126 8.32 -2.62 -13.98
C GLY A 126 8.73 -1.20 -13.60
N LEU A 127 7.78 -0.25 -13.61
CA LEU A 127 8.03 1.14 -13.21
C LEU A 127 8.39 1.26 -11.72
N ALA A 128 7.73 0.49 -10.85
CA ALA A 128 8.06 0.44 -9.42
C ALA A 128 9.47 -0.10 -9.17
N LEU A 129 9.91 -1.11 -9.93
CA LEU A 129 11.28 -1.63 -9.86
C LEU A 129 12.31 -0.60 -10.33
N VAL A 130 12.03 0.14 -11.42
CA VAL A 130 12.89 1.24 -11.87
C VAL A 130 13.06 2.29 -10.78
N PHE A 131 11.96 2.71 -10.14
CA PHE A 131 12.00 3.62 -9.00
C PHE A 131 12.92 3.10 -7.87
N MET A 132 12.81 1.81 -7.54
CA MET A 132 13.64 1.19 -6.50
C MET A 132 15.13 1.19 -6.85
N VAL A 133 15.48 0.89 -8.11
CA VAL A 133 16.87 0.89 -8.59
C VAL A 133 17.47 2.28 -8.52
N VAL A 134 16.74 3.32 -8.95
CA VAL A 134 17.25 4.70 -8.85
C VAL A 134 17.47 5.09 -7.39
N LYS A 135 16.55 4.71 -6.49
CA LYS A 135 16.69 4.98 -5.06
C LYS A 135 17.88 4.27 -4.44
N TYR A 136 18.11 3.02 -4.82
CA TYR A 136 19.28 2.27 -4.38
C TYR A 136 20.59 3.00 -4.74
N PHE A 137 20.74 3.45 -5.99
CA PHE A 137 21.93 4.21 -6.40
C PHE A 137 22.06 5.55 -5.68
N GLU A 138 20.96 6.28 -5.46
CA GLU A 138 20.95 7.54 -4.72
C GLU A 138 21.43 7.34 -3.27
N TRP A 139 20.99 6.26 -2.62
CA TRP A 139 21.37 5.95 -1.24
C TRP A 139 22.81 5.49 -1.12
N THR A 140 23.27 4.58 -1.99
CA THR A 140 24.65 4.11 -1.99
C THR A 140 25.62 5.27 -2.21
N ALA A 141 25.33 6.16 -3.17
CA ALA A 141 26.15 7.35 -3.40
C ALA A 141 26.20 8.26 -2.16
N LYS A 142 25.09 8.42 -1.41
CA LYS A 142 25.09 9.22 -0.17
C LYS A 142 25.87 8.53 0.96
N PHE A 143 25.79 7.21 1.07
CA PHE A 143 26.54 6.45 2.07
C PHE A 143 28.04 6.43 1.79
N GLU A 144 28.46 6.41 0.52
CA GLU A 144 29.87 6.58 0.14
C GLU A 144 30.45 7.92 0.60
N HIS A 145 29.61 8.97 0.61
CA HIS A 145 29.98 10.29 1.13
C HIS A 145 29.80 10.43 2.64
N GLY A 146 29.56 9.34 3.38
CA GLY A 146 29.50 9.35 4.86
C GLY A 146 28.23 9.96 5.46
N VAL A 147 27.19 10.18 4.65
CA VAL A 147 25.91 10.76 5.06
C VAL A 147 25.02 9.69 5.70
N PHE A 148 25.46 9.13 6.83
CA PHE A 148 24.72 8.08 7.55
C PHE A 148 23.69 8.65 8.54
N PRO A 149 22.60 7.93 8.84
CA PRO A 149 21.71 8.33 9.93
C PRO A 149 22.39 8.21 11.31
N GLY A 150 22.03 9.09 12.24
CA GLY A 150 22.40 8.97 13.65
C GLY A 150 23.87 9.28 13.98
N GLU A 151 24.48 8.45 14.83
CA GLU A 151 25.84 8.67 15.36
C GLU A 151 26.94 8.37 14.34
N ALA A 152 26.62 7.62 13.28
CA ALA A 152 27.54 7.32 12.19
C ALA A 152 27.67 8.46 11.16
N PHE A 153 26.99 9.60 11.38
CA PHE A 153 27.03 10.75 10.47
C PHE A 153 28.42 11.37 10.45
N ASN A 154 29.15 11.14 9.36
CA ASN A 154 30.48 11.69 9.14
C ASN A 154 30.63 12.05 7.65
N PRO A 155 29.95 13.12 7.19
CA PRO A 155 29.96 13.53 5.80
C PRO A 155 31.35 13.95 5.34
N HIS A 156 31.79 13.39 4.22
CA HIS A 156 33.06 13.68 3.57
C HIS A 156 32.86 14.05 2.09
N GLY A 157 33.78 14.83 1.55
CA GLY A 157 33.75 15.29 0.16
C GLY A 157 33.19 16.70 0.01
N SER A 158 33.64 17.40 -1.04
CA SER A 158 33.40 18.84 -1.25
C SER A 158 31.93 19.27 -1.23
N HIS A 159 31.01 18.35 -1.55
CA HIS A 159 29.58 18.60 -1.57
C HIS A 159 28.87 18.39 -0.22
N TYR A 160 29.44 17.62 0.71
CA TYR A 160 28.79 17.25 1.98
C TYR A 160 29.56 17.70 3.23
N GLU A 161 30.85 18.03 3.11
CA GLU A 161 31.73 18.37 4.24
C GLU A 161 31.23 19.55 5.08
N HIS A 162 30.61 20.56 4.45
CA HIS A 162 30.02 21.70 5.14
C HIS A 162 28.90 21.31 6.14
N LEU A 163 28.28 20.14 5.97
CA LEU A 163 27.23 19.64 6.85
C LEU A 163 27.76 19.22 8.22
N ASN A 164 29.05 18.89 8.35
CA ASN A 164 29.66 18.58 9.65
C ASN A 164 29.70 19.80 10.58
N ALA A 165 29.79 21.01 10.01
CA ALA A 165 29.76 22.26 10.77
C ALA A 165 28.35 22.66 11.21
N LEU A 166 27.30 22.03 10.65
CA LEU A 166 25.92 22.40 10.90
C LEU A 166 25.31 21.51 12.00
N PRO A 167 24.97 22.07 13.17
CA PRO A 167 24.17 21.33 14.14
C PRO A 167 22.82 21.00 13.49
N TYR A 168 22.32 19.78 13.73
CA TYR A 168 21.04 19.27 13.22
C TYR A 168 21.00 18.76 11.76
N ALA A 169 22.09 18.83 10.99
CA ALA A 169 22.15 18.23 9.66
C ALA A 169 21.91 16.70 9.69
N ARG A 170 22.49 16.01 10.69
CA ARG A 170 22.26 14.57 10.89
C ARG A 170 20.78 14.23 11.14
N GLN A 171 20.02 15.08 11.84
CA GLN A 171 18.58 14.87 12.07
C GLN A 171 17.78 14.98 10.77
N PHE A 172 18.15 15.90 9.87
CA PHE A 172 17.53 15.98 8.55
C PHE A 172 17.68 14.66 7.79
N PHE A 173 18.89 14.12 7.72
CA PHE A 173 19.13 12.85 7.02
C PHE A 173 18.47 11.66 7.71
N SER A 174 18.45 11.60 9.04
CA SER A 174 17.69 10.58 9.77
C SER A 174 16.20 10.59 9.41
N ILE A 175 15.56 11.77 9.39
CA ILE A 175 14.15 11.89 9.00
C ILE A 175 13.96 11.52 7.52
N TYR A 176 14.86 11.97 6.65
CA TYR A 176 14.85 11.62 5.22
C TYR A 176 14.90 10.11 5.00
N TYR A 177 15.85 9.39 5.62
CA TYR A 177 16.00 7.95 5.43
C TYR A 177 14.83 7.15 6.01
N VAL A 178 14.30 7.54 7.17
CA VAL A 178 13.13 6.87 7.76
C VAL A 178 11.89 7.08 6.88
N MET A 179 11.61 8.33 6.49
CA MET A 179 10.42 8.65 5.69
C MET A 179 10.47 7.99 4.30
N THR A 180 11.61 8.09 3.61
CA THR A 180 11.79 7.50 2.27
C THR A 180 11.96 5.98 2.33
N GLY A 181 12.53 5.43 3.39
CA GLY A 181 12.71 4.00 3.57
C GLY A 181 11.42 3.27 3.90
N ILE A 182 10.60 3.82 4.79
CA ILE A 182 9.25 3.29 5.02
C ILE A 182 8.42 3.40 3.73
N HIS A 183 8.53 4.50 2.99
CA HIS A 183 7.86 4.61 1.69
C HIS A 183 8.34 3.55 0.68
N ALA A 184 9.65 3.30 0.59
CA ALA A 184 10.19 2.26 -0.27
C ALA A 184 9.67 0.86 0.12
N LEU A 185 9.58 0.57 1.43
CA LEU A 185 8.99 -0.66 1.94
C LEU A 185 7.52 -0.81 1.49
N HIS A 186 6.72 0.25 1.56
CA HIS A 186 5.34 0.24 1.07
C HIS A 186 5.25 -0.10 -0.42
N VAL A 187 6.13 0.48 -1.24
CA VAL A 187 6.20 0.18 -2.68
C VAL A 187 6.55 -1.30 -2.92
N LEU A 188 7.53 -1.85 -2.19
CA LEU A 188 7.91 -3.26 -2.32
C LEU A 188 6.78 -4.22 -1.92
N ILE A 189 6.10 -3.93 -0.81
CA ILE A 189 4.93 -4.72 -0.39
C ILE A 189 3.82 -4.62 -1.44
N GLY A 190 3.56 -3.41 -1.96
CA GLY A 190 2.57 -3.20 -3.03
C GLY A 190 2.89 -4.00 -4.29
N VAL A 191 4.15 -4.03 -4.71
CA VAL A 191 4.61 -4.88 -5.83
C VAL A 191 4.38 -6.36 -5.53
N GLY A 192 4.70 -6.82 -4.32
CA GLY A 192 4.48 -8.20 -3.90
C GLY A 192 3.00 -8.61 -3.82
N LEU A 193 2.10 -7.67 -3.58
CA LEU A 193 0.65 -7.91 -3.59
C LEU A 193 0.03 -7.90 -5.00
N ILE A 194 0.69 -7.25 -5.97
CA ILE A 194 0.24 -7.18 -7.37
C ILE A 194 0.70 -8.40 -8.18
N ALA A 195 1.88 -8.94 -7.86
CA ALA A 195 2.49 -10.09 -8.53
C ALA A 195 1.78 -11.41 -8.21
#